data_AF-A0A3C1Z5M3-F1
#
_entry.id   AF-A0A3C1Z5M3-F1
#
_cell.length_a   1.000
_cell.length_b   1.000
_cell.length_c   1.000
_cell.angle_alpha   90.00
_cell.angle_beta   90.00
_cell.angle_gamma   90.00
#
_symmetry.space_group_name_H-M   'P 1'
#
loop_
_entity.id
_entity.type
_entity.pdbx_description
1 polymer ?
#
loop_
_entity_poly.entity_id
_entity_poly.type
_entity_poly.pdbx_seq_one_letter_code
_entity_poly.pdbx_strand_id
1 'polypeptide(L)'
;NLQARAKIESHDELGQMAVAFNSMLDRITALVSTEEERDLMQKRLMQFLVLVSEVGKGDLTKRGEVTADMFGNLADGFNLMIARFGQLLKQVREAADRVNKSAGTLRESAGQMSGTARAQAEESVRTLGAVEQLAAGMRQVASTAGASSESAKQVLSATERGNVAVQETVRDMQSIRSAVQRMSKQVKGLGDRSLEISQIVSTIRDIANQTNLLALNAAIEAAGAGEAGARFAVVADQVRKLAESSTQATREIADLVKVIQSETQDAVVAMEHETQAVEAGSASALRTGDVFAEISDIAKRSSELAQNIAGAASDQTASTEKVGRAIKEFTGGAVATQKQTDSTRLTIEDMAKLAEGLNSSVAQFKLV
;
A
#
# COMPACT_ATOMS: atom_id res chain seq x y z
N ASN A 1 39.61 57.91 -73.51
CA ASN A 1 40.96 57.71 -72.92
C ASN A 1 41.21 56.20 -72.75
N LEU A 2 41.76 55.53 -73.76
CA LEU A 2 41.93 54.05 -73.83
C LEU A 2 43.02 53.49 -72.88
N GLN A 3 43.57 54.32 -71.99
CA GLN A 3 44.59 53.91 -71.03
C GLN A 3 44.02 53.48 -69.67
N ALA A 4 42.71 53.62 -69.46
CA ALA A 4 42.07 53.19 -68.22
C ALA A 4 42.04 51.65 -68.14
N ARG A 5 42.76 51.08 -67.17
CA ARG A 5 42.82 49.64 -66.91
C ARG A 5 42.03 49.29 -65.66
N ALA A 6 41.41 48.12 -65.67
CA ALA A 6 40.90 47.53 -64.44
C ALA A 6 42.10 47.26 -63.51
N LYS A 7 42.02 47.76 -62.28
CA LYS A 7 43.07 47.64 -61.28
C LYS A 7 43.02 46.22 -60.69
N ILE A 8 44.10 45.46 -60.84
CA ILE A 8 44.16 44.06 -60.37
C ILE A 8 44.55 44.10 -58.90
N GLU A 9 43.57 44.05 -58.00
CA GLU A 9 43.79 44.17 -56.55
C GLU A 9 43.76 42.82 -55.81
N SER A 10 43.39 41.73 -56.48
CA SER A 10 43.32 40.36 -55.92
C SER A 10 43.73 39.32 -56.97
N HIS A 11 44.08 38.09 -56.54
CA HIS A 11 44.37 36.93 -57.41
C HIS A 11 43.19 35.92 -57.47
N ASP A 12 42.05 36.28 -56.87
CA ASP A 12 40.79 35.53 -56.94
C ASP A 12 40.10 35.66 -58.31
N GLU A 13 38.87 35.15 -58.42
CA GLU A 13 38.08 35.18 -59.65
C GLU A 13 37.83 36.62 -60.17
N LEU A 14 37.72 37.61 -59.27
CA LEU A 14 37.59 39.03 -59.65
C LEU A 14 38.90 39.56 -60.22
N GLY A 15 40.03 39.15 -59.64
CA GLY A 15 41.37 39.39 -60.17
C GLY A 15 41.56 38.82 -61.57
N GLN A 16 41.16 37.56 -61.78
CA GLN A 16 41.24 36.91 -63.08
C GLN A 16 40.32 37.56 -64.13
N MET A 17 39.12 38.00 -63.72
CA MET A 17 38.25 38.80 -64.60
C MET A 17 38.88 40.15 -64.97
N ALA A 18 39.57 40.82 -64.05
CA ALA A 18 40.27 42.07 -64.35
C ALA A 18 41.42 41.87 -65.36
N VAL A 19 42.17 40.77 -65.25
CA VAL A 19 43.20 40.38 -66.22
C VAL A 19 42.61 40.06 -67.59
N ALA A 20 41.54 39.27 -67.64
CA ALA A 20 40.84 38.94 -68.87
C ALA A 20 40.25 40.19 -69.55
N PHE A 21 39.68 41.10 -68.76
CA PHE A 21 39.14 42.38 -69.23
C PHE A 21 40.23 43.28 -69.82
N ASN A 22 41.39 43.39 -69.16
CA ASN A 22 42.51 44.17 -69.67
C ASN A 22 43.09 43.57 -70.98
N SER A 23 43.17 42.24 -71.07
CA SER A 23 43.61 41.55 -72.30
C SER A 23 42.61 41.69 -73.45
N MET A 24 41.31 41.75 -73.14
CA MET A 24 40.26 42.05 -74.12
C MET A 24 40.41 43.49 -74.63
N LEU A 25 40.65 44.47 -73.74
CA LEU A 25 40.92 45.85 -74.13
C LEU A 25 42.12 45.94 -75.07
N ASP A 26 43.20 45.19 -74.81
CA ASP A 26 44.39 45.17 -75.67
C ASP A 26 44.09 44.71 -77.10
N ARG A 27 43.39 43.58 -77.24
CA ARG A 27 43.00 43.05 -78.56
C ARG A 27 42.04 43.98 -79.30
N ILE A 28 41.15 44.64 -78.57
CA ILE A 28 40.22 45.65 -79.08
C ILE A 28 40.98 46.83 -79.68
N THR A 29 41.98 47.38 -78.97
CA THR A 29 42.77 48.51 -79.48
C THR A 29 43.58 48.19 -80.74
N ALA A 30 43.93 46.91 -80.95
CA ALA A 30 44.75 46.46 -82.07
C ALA A 30 43.95 46.25 -83.39
N LEU A 31 42.62 46.15 -83.33
CA LEU A 31 41.76 45.85 -84.48
C LEU A 31 41.16 47.11 -85.17
N VAL A 32 41.46 48.32 -84.70
CA VAL A 32 40.85 49.55 -85.21
C VAL A 32 41.77 50.27 -86.20
N SER A 33 41.31 50.51 -87.43
CA SER A 33 42.14 51.06 -88.50
C SER A 33 41.71 52.44 -89.02
N THR A 34 40.57 52.98 -88.57
CA THR A 34 40.10 54.35 -88.88
C THR A 34 39.73 55.15 -87.61
N GLU A 35 39.81 56.48 -87.67
CA GLU A 35 39.50 57.38 -86.53
C GLU A 35 38.02 57.32 -86.13
N GLU A 36 37.10 57.18 -87.09
CA GLU A 36 35.66 57.02 -86.86
C GLU A 36 35.30 55.70 -86.16
N GLU A 37 35.91 54.58 -86.56
CA GLU A 37 35.73 53.28 -85.88
C GLU A 37 36.25 53.35 -84.43
N ARG A 38 37.31 54.12 -84.18
CA ARG A 38 37.93 54.30 -82.86
C ARG A 38 37.02 55.09 -81.92
N ASP A 39 36.38 56.14 -82.43
CA ASP A 39 35.42 56.95 -81.68
C ASP A 39 34.12 56.19 -81.41
N LEU A 40 33.61 55.44 -82.41
CA LEU A 40 32.43 54.59 -82.22
C LEU A 40 32.70 53.49 -81.18
N MET A 41 33.88 52.88 -81.22
CA MET A 41 34.30 51.86 -80.27
C MET A 41 34.48 52.43 -78.85
N GLN A 42 35.07 53.62 -78.71
CA GLN A 42 35.15 54.31 -77.42
C GLN A 42 33.77 54.62 -76.85
N LYS A 43 32.83 55.07 -77.70
CA LYS A 43 31.46 55.38 -77.29
C LYS A 43 30.72 54.13 -76.80
N ARG A 44 30.80 53.01 -77.54
CA ARG A 44 30.20 51.71 -77.14
C ARG A 44 30.84 51.15 -75.88
N LEU A 45 32.16 51.26 -75.72
CA LEU A 45 32.86 50.87 -74.49
C LEU A 45 32.44 51.72 -73.29
N MET A 46 32.31 53.04 -73.44
CA MET A 46 31.80 53.91 -72.37
C MET A 46 30.37 53.56 -71.98
N GLN A 47 29.49 53.30 -72.95
CA GLN A 47 28.12 52.86 -72.68
C GLN A 47 28.08 51.53 -71.92
N PHE A 48 28.94 50.57 -72.30
CA PHE A 48 29.06 49.30 -71.59
C PHE A 48 29.62 49.48 -70.17
N LEU A 49 30.62 50.35 -69.97
CA LEU A 49 31.15 50.67 -68.64
C LEU A 49 30.12 51.37 -67.75
N VAL A 50 29.29 52.25 -68.31
CA VAL A 50 28.16 52.86 -67.58
C VAL A 50 27.16 51.79 -67.17
N LEU A 51 26.78 50.87 -68.07
CA LEU A 51 25.89 49.75 -67.76
C LEU A 51 26.47 48.86 -66.65
N VAL A 52 27.75 48.50 -66.72
CA VAL A 52 28.44 47.72 -65.67
C VAL A 52 28.48 48.49 -64.36
N SER A 53 28.68 49.82 -64.39
CA SER A 53 28.65 50.67 -63.19
C SER A 53 27.26 50.74 -62.56
N GLU A 54 26.19 50.87 -63.36
CA GLU A 54 24.81 50.86 -62.86
C GLU A 54 24.44 49.50 -62.22
N VAL A 55 24.85 48.40 -62.84
CA VAL A 55 24.68 47.05 -62.31
C VAL A 55 25.50 46.82 -61.05
N GLY A 56 26.74 47.33 -61.01
CA GLY A 56 27.62 47.29 -59.84
C GLY A 56 27.11 48.12 -58.66
N LYS A 57 26.24 49.11 -58.90
CA LYS A 57 25.50 49.84 -57.85
C LYS A 57 24.26 49.09 -57.35
N GLY A 58 24.00 47.88 -57.86
CA GLY A 58 22.91 47.02 -57.45
C GLY A 58 21.68 47.05 -58.35
N ASP A 59 21.66 47.82 -59.45
CA ASP A 59 20.50 47.85 -60.36
C ASP A 59 20.58 46.73 -61.42
N LEU A 60 20.08 45.55 -61.07
CA LEU A 60 20.05 44.36 -61.94
C LEU A 60 18.89 44.40 -62.94
N THR A 61 18.12 45.49 -63.02
CA THR A 61 17.09 45.68 -64.05
C THR A 61 17.66 46.18 -65.37
N LYS A 62 18.87 46.74 -65.35
CA LYS A 62 19.56 47.31 -66.52
C LYS A 62 20.03 46.23 -67.48
N ARG A 63 19.86 46.45 -68.78
CA ARG A 63 20.26 45.53 -69.84
C ARG A 63 21.06 46.27 -70.91
N GLY A 64 22.07 45.60 -71.45
CA GLY A 64 22.81 46.07 -72.61
C GLY A 64 22.03 45.81 -73.90
N GLU A 65 22.13 46.74 -74.84
CA GLU A 65 21.59 46.57 -76.20
C GLU A 65 22.40 45.48 -76.93
N VAL A 66 21.72 44.48 -77.49
CA VAL A 66 22.36 43.40 -78.24
C VAL A 66 22.41 43.79 -79.73
N THR A 67 23.59 44.22 -80.16
CA THR A 67 23.90 44.61 -81.55
C THR A 67 24.55 43.46 -82.33
N ALA A 68 24.65 43.57 -83.66
CA ALA A 68 25.29 42.53 -84.50
C ALA A 68 26.83 42.55 -84.47
N ASP A 69 27.43 43.45 -83.70
CA ASP A 69 28.87 43.64 -83.57
C ASP A 69 29.43 42.90 -82.33
N MET A 70 30.74 42.98 -82.14
CA MET A 70 31.42 42.33 -81.00
C MET A 70 30.91 42.83 -79.63
N PHE A 71 30.39 44.05 -79.54
CA PHE A 71 29.83 44.60 -78.31
C PHE A 71 28.45 44.02 -78.00
N GLY A 72 27.67 43.65 -79.01
CA GLY A 72 26.41 42.95 -78.81
C GLY A 72 26.57 41.55 -78.21
N ASN A 73 27.59 40.79 -78.64
CA ASN A 73 27.93 39.50 -78.01
C ASN A 73 28.37 39.67 -76.54
N LEU A 74 29.08 40.76 -76.22
CA LEU A 74 29.47 41.08 -74.84
C LEU A 74 28.26 41.50 -73.99
N ALA A 75 27.36 42.31 -74.56
CA ALA A 75 26.11 42.70 -73.94
C ALA A 75 25.19 41.50 -73.66
N ASP A 76 25.11 40.54 -74.59
CA ASP A 76 24.33 39.32 -74.42
C ASP A 76 24.88 38.42 -73.29
N GLY A 77 26.20 38.17 -73.28
CA GLY A 77 26.85 37.43 -72.20
C GLY A 77 26.70 38.10 -70.83
N PHE A 78 26.78 39.44 -70.79
CA PHE A 78 26.57 40.23 -69.58
C PHE A 78 25.10 40.20 -69.12
N ASN A 79 24.14 40.30 -70.05
CA ASN A 79 22.71 40.16 -69.77
C ASN A 79 22.38 38.77 -69.19
N LEU A 80 22.97 37.70 -69.73
CA LEU A 80 22.83 36.34 -69.21
C LEU A 80 23.42 36.21 -67.79
N MET A 81 24.58 36.83 -67.53
CA MET A 81 25.19 36.86 -66.20
C MET A 81 24.26 37.56 -65.19
N ILE A 82 23.73 38.74 -65.53
CA ILE A 82 22.79 39.47 -64.66
C ILE A 82 21.51 38.65 -64.43
N ALA A 83 20.99 37.98 -65.45
CA ALA A 83 19.81 37.14 -65.30
C ALA A 83 20.07 35.98 -64.31
N ARG A 84 21.21 35.28 -64.43
CA ARG A 84 21.61 34.21 -63.50
C ARG A 84 21.85 34.75 -62.09
N PHE A 85 22.51 35.90 -61.95
CA PHE A 85 22.75 36.53 -60.66
C PHE A 85 21.44 36.98 -59.98
N GLY A 86 20.52 37.55 -60.76
CA GLY A 86 19.18 37.89 -60.28
C GLY A 86 18.38 36.67 -59.84
N GLN A 87 18.49 35.54 -60.55
CA GLN A 87 17.87 34.28 -60.13
C GLN A 87 18.47 33.73 -58.83
N LEU A 88 19.80 33.77 -58.68
CA LEU A 88 20.48 33.37 -57.44
C LEU A 88 20.05 34.26 -56.26
N LEU A 89 19.99 35.57 -56.44
CA LEU A 89 19.52 36.49 -55.39
C LEU A 89 18.06 36.25 -55.01
N LYS A 90 17.17 35.96 -55.98
CA LYS A 90 15.80 35.52 -55.69
C LYS A 90 15.78 34.24 -54.84
N GLN A 91 16.59 33.24 -55.19
CA GLN A 91 16.71 31.99 -54.42
C GLN A 91 17.25 32.22 -53.01
N VAL A 92 18.24 33.11 -52.84
CA VAL A 92 18.76 33.50 -51.52
C VAL A 92 17.68 34.19 -50.69
N ARG A 93 16.91 35.11 -51.27
CA ARG A 93 15.78 35.77 -50.59
C ARG A 93 14.72 34.77 -50.14
N GLU A 94 14.30 33.87 -51.02
CA GLU A 94 13.34 32.82 -50.69
C GLU A 94 13.87 31.86 -49.60
N ALA A 95 15.16 31.53 -49.64
CA ALA A 95 15.80 30.73 -48.60
C ALA A 95 15.81 31.46 -47.25
N ALA A 96 16.16 32.76 -47.22
CA ALA A 96 16.13 33.58 -46.02
C ALA A 96 14.71 33.70 -45.44
N ASP A 97 13.69 33.95 -46.27
CA ASP A 97 12.29 33.98 -45.83
C ASP A 97 11.84 32.64 -45.24
N ARG A 98 12.24 31.52 -45.85
CA ARG A 98 11.97 30.17 -45.30
C ARG A 98 12.66 29.96 -43.95
N VAL A 99 13.91 30.36 -43.80
CA VAL A 99 14.64 30.28 -42.51
C VAL A 99 13.94 31.11 -41.44
N ASN A 100 13.50 32.33 -41.76
CA ASN A 100 12.81 33.20 -40.80
C ASN A 100 11.46 32.62 -40.36
N LYS A 101 10.66 32.09 -41.31
CA LYS A 101 9.40 31.38 -40.98
C LYS A 101 9.65 30.16 -40.09
N SER A 102 10.62 29.32 -40.44
CA SER A 102 10.98 28.14 -39.65
C SER A 102 11.48 28.53 -38.25
N ALA A 103 12.26 29.61 -38.12
CA ALA A 103 12.69 30.16 -36.84
C ALA A 103 11.49 30.60 -35.98
N GLY A 104 10.47 31.22 -36.58
CA GLY A 104 9.22 31.56 -35.91
C GLY A 104 8.49 30.34 -35.33
N THR A 105 8.29 29.30 -36.14
CA THR A 105 7.65 28.04 -35.69
C THR A 105 8.47 27.32 -34.61
N LEU A 106 9.80 27.30 -34.76
CA LEU A 106 10.69 26.72 -33.75
C LEU A 106 10.64 27.51 -32.43
N ARG A 107 10.50 28.83 -32.48
CA ARG A 107 10.37 29.67 -31.27
C ARG A 107 9.10 29.33 -30.48
N GLU A 108 7.98 29.18 -31.18
CA GLU A 108 6.71 28.77 -30.56
C GLU A 108 6.83 27.38 -29.94
N SER A 109 7.40 26.43 -30.69
CA SER A 109 7.63 25.05 -30.22
C SER A 109 8.53 25.02 -28.98
N ALA A 110 9.60 25.82 -28.95
CA ALA A 110 10.46 25.97 -27.79
C ALA A 110 9.71 26.57 -26.59
N GLY A 111 8.85 27.58 -26.82
CA GLY A 111 8.00 28.14 -25.77
C GLY A 111 7.09 27.08 -25.13
N GLN A 112 6.41 26.27 -25.95
CA GLN A 112 5.56 25.18 -25.48
C GLN A 112 6.35 24.09 -24.73
N MET A 113 7.53 23.73 -25.23
CA MET A 113 8.41 22.75 -24.60
C MET A 113 8.89 23.23 -23.21
N SER A 114 9.24 24.50 -23.07
CA SER A 114 9.63 25.11 -21.78
C SER A 114 8.46 25.10 -20.78
N GLY A 115 7.26 25.48 -21.23
CA GLY A 115 6.05 25.43 -20.40
C GLY A 115 5.71 24.02 -19.92
N THR A 116 5.82 23.04 -20.82
CA THR A 116 5.58 21.61 -20.50
C THR A 116 6.62 21.09 -19.50
N ALA A 117 7.90 21.38 -19.72
CA ALA A 117 8.98 20.98 -18.82
C ALA A 117 8.79 21.55 -17.40
N ARG A 118 8.35 22.81 -17.30
CA ARG A 118 8.03 23.44 -16.01
C ARG A 118 6.86 22.75 -15.30
N ALA A 119 5.76 22.51 -16.02
CA ALA A 119 4.59 21.83 -15.46
C ALA A 119 4.95 20.39 -14.99
N GLN A 120 5.78 19.70 -15.76
CA GLN A 120 6.30 18.37 -15.41
C GLN A 120 7.15 18.41 -14.14
N ALA A 121 8.01 19.41 -13.96
CA ALA A 121 8.80 19.57 -12.74
C ALA A 121 7.91 19.84 -11.52
N GLU A 122 6.89 20.71 -11.65
CA GLU A 122 5.93 21.01 -10.58
C GLU A 122 5.11 19.78 -10.18
N GLU A 123 4.63 19.01 -11.15
CA GLU A 123 3.89 17.75 -10.90
C GLU A 123 4.76 16.69 -10.24
N SER A 124 6.05 16.63 -10.61
CA SER A 124 7.00 15.71 -9.99
C SER A 124 7.21 16.00 -8.51
N VAL A 125 7.29 17.29 -8.13
CA VAL A 125 7.39 17.70 -6.71
C VAL A 125 6.13 17.29 -5.94
N ARG A 126 4.93 17.50 -6.51
CA ARG A 126 3.67 17.05 -5.89
C ARG A 126 3.64 15.54 -5.70
N THR A 127 4.01 14.80 -6.74
CA THR A 127 4.04 13.33 -6.71
C THR A 127 5.05 12.83 -5.69
N LEU A 128 6.22 13.46 -5.58
CA LEU A 128 7.23 13.11 -4.58
C LEU A 128 6.70 13.26 -3.15
N GLY A 129 5.98 14.35 -2.87
CA GLY A 129 5.33 14.55 -1.55
C GLY A 129 4.30 13.47 -1.23
N ALA A 130 3.48 13.07 -2.20
CA ALA A 130 2.53 11.96 -2.03
C ALA A 130 3.23 10.62 -1.76
N VAL A 131 4.36 10.37 -2.44
CA VAL A 131 5.20 9.17 -2.25
C VAL A 131 5.82 9.16 -0.85
N GLU A 132 6.31 10.30 -0.35
CA GLU A 132 6.83 10.41 1.02
C GLU A 132 5.75 10.15 2.08
N GLN A 133 4.55 10.70 1.89
CA GLN A 133 3.40 10.41 2.75
C GLN A 133 3.01 8.94 2.73
N LEU A 134 3.01 8.31 1.55
CA LEU A 134 2.73 6.88 1.41
C LEU A 134 3.77 6.03 2.16
N ALA A 135 5.06 6.37 2.06
CA ALA A 135 6.12 5.69 2.81
C ALA A 135 5.92 5.84 4.34
N ALA A 136 5.55 7.03 4.82
CA ALA A 136 5.24 7.24 6.23
C ALA A 136 4.03 6.41 6.68
N GLY A 137 2.97 6.38 5.88
CA GLY A 137 1.78 5.57 6.14
C GLY A 137 2.09 4.07 6.21
N MET A 138 2.94 3.56 5.32
CA MET A 138 3.34 2.15 5.33
C MET A 138 4.18 1.78 6.56
N ARG A 139 5.08 2.67 7.02
CA ARG A 139 5.80 2.46 8.29
C ARG A 139 4.84 2.39 9.48
N GLN A 140 3.80 3.23 9.48
CA GLN A 140 2.76 3.17 10.52
C GLN A 140 1.97 1.86 10.46
N VAL A 141 1.56 1.40 9.27
CA VAL A 141 0.92 0.09 9.08
C VAL A 141 1.79 -1.04 9.61
N ALA A 142 3.09 -1.03 9.30
CA ALA A 142 4.03 -2.03 9.82
C ALA A 142 4.11 -2.02 11.36
N SER A 143 4.16 -0.83 11.96
CA SER A 143 4.18 -0.68 13.42
C SER A 143 2.88 -1.17 14.07
N THR A 144 1.72 -0.79 13.54
CA THR A 144 0.42 -1.24 14.03
C THR A 144 0.26 -2.74 13.90
N ALA A 145 0.68 -3.32 12.79
CA ALA A 145 0.67 -4.77 12.59
C ALA A 145 1.61 -5.48 13.59
N GLY A 146 2.79 -4.92 13.86
CA GLY A 146 3.67 -5.40 14.93
C GLY A 146 2.98 -5.41 16.31
N ALA A 147 2.31 -4.32 16.67
CA ALA A 147 1.54 -4.23 17.92
C ALA A 147 0.39 -5.26 17.96
N SER A 148 -0.34 -5.45 16.87
CA SER A 148 -1.39 -6.47 16.78
C SER A 148 -0.84 -7.89 16.94
N SER A 149 0.34 -8.19 16.38
CA SER A 149 1.01 -9.48 16.56
C SER A 149 1.35 -9.74 18.04
N GLU A 150 1.79 -8.70 18.76
CA GLU A 150 2.09 -8.79 20.19
C GLU A 150 0.82 -8.98 21.04
N SER A 151 -0.25 -8.22 20.76
CA SER A 151 -1.54 -8.43 21.42
C SER A 151 -2.08 -9.85 21.19
N ALA A 152 -1.92 -10.41 19.99
CA ALA A 152 -2.30 -11.79 19.71
C ALA A 152 -1.50 -12.81 20.53
N LYS A 153 -0.19 -12.58 20.74
CA LYS A 153 0.64 -13.43 21.63
C LYS A 153 0.18 -13.33 23.09
N GLN A 154 -0.23 -12.14 23.55
CA GLN A 154 -0.78 -11.98 24.89
C GLN A 154 -2.09 -12.75 25.08
N VAL A 155 -2.97 -12.72 24.06
CA VAL A 155 -4.20 -13.53 24.06
C VAL A 155 -3.86 -15.03 24.10
N LEU A 156 -2.87 -15.48 23.32
CA LEU A 156 -2.41 -16.87 23.34
C LEU A 156 -1.97 -17.30 24.74
N SER A 157 -1.12 -16.51 25.40
CA SER A 157 -0.66 -16.78 26.77
C SER A 157 -1.80 -16.75 27.81
N ALA A 158 -2.74 -15.82 27.69
CA ALA A 158 -3.91 -15.76 28.56
C ALA A 158 -4.80 -17.01 28.40
N THR A 159 -4.95 -17.47 27.17
CA THR A 159 -5.75 -18.64 26.81
C THR A 159 -5.10 -19.94 27.28
N GLU A 160 -3.78 -20.07 27.18
CA GLU A 160 -3.03 -21.20 27.75
C GLU A 160 -3.21 -21.28 29.27
N ARG A 161 -3.08 -20.15 29.98
CA ARG A 161 -3.36 -20.10 31.42
C ARG A 161 -4.82 -20.44 31.75
N GLY A 162 -5.77 -19.96 30.94
CA GLY A 162 -7.18 -20.31 31.06
C GLY A 162 -7.43 -21.81 30.92
N ASN A 163 -6.76 -22.46 29.96
CA ASN A 163 -6.88 -23.89 29.73
C ASN A 163 -6.31 -24.71 30.91
N VAL A 164 -5.19 -24.28 31.51
CA VAL A 164 -4.66 -24.89 32.74
C VAL A 164 -5.67 -24.80 33.89
N ALA A 165 -6.27 -23.62 34.11
CA ALA A 165 -7.28 -23.44 35.16
C ALA A 165 -8.54 -24.30 34.93
N VAL A 166 -8.95 -24.49 33.67
CA VAL A 166 -10.03 -25.41 33.31
C VAL A 166 -9.67 -26.86 33.65
N GLN A 167 -8.45 -27.30 33.33
CA GLN A 167 -7.99 -28.66 33.67
C GLN A 167 -7.95 -28.89 35.18
N GLU A 168 -7.53 -27.90 35.97
CA GLU A 168 -7.60 -27.94 37.43
C GLU A 168 -9.05 -28.07 37.91
N THR A 169 -9.96 -27.26 37.36
CA THR A 169 -11.40 -27.32 37.70
C THR A 169 -12.00 -28.69 37.40
N VAL A 170 -11.64 -29.31 36.27
CA VAL A 170 -12.10 -30.68 35.93
C VAL A 170 -11.58 -31.70 36.93
N ARG A 171 -10.32 -31.60 37.36
CA ARG A 171 -9.72 -32.47 38.38
C ARG A 171 -10.40 -32.29 39.74
N ASP A 172 -10.74 -31.08 40.12
CA ASP A 172 -11.44 -30.77 41.35
C ASP A 172 -12.86 -31.35 41.33
N MET A 173 -13.58 -31.23 40.21
CA MET A 173 -14.89 -31.87 40.03
C MET A 173 -14.82 -33.40 40.13
N GLN A 174 -13.78 -34.03 39.59
CA GLN A 174 -13.56 -35.48 39.75
C GLN A 174 -13.31 -35.86 41.22
N SER A 175 -12.60 -35.02 41.96
CA SER A 175 -12.35 -35.21 43.39
C SER A 175 -13.63 -35.06 44.22
N ILE A 176 -14.46 -34.05 43.92
CA ILE A 176 -15.77 -33.85 44.55
C ILE A 176 -16.70 -35.03 44.26
N ARG A 177 -16.80 -35.46 42.98
CA ARG A 177 -17.57 -36.65 42.59
C ARG A 177 -17.19 -37.87 43.43
N SER A 178 -15.88 -38.11 43.57
CA SER A 178 -15.37 -39.23 44.36
C SER A 178 -15.73 -39.10 45.85
N ALA A 179 -15.71 -37.89 46.39
CA ALA A 179 -16.13 -37.63 47.77
C ALA A 179 -17.63 -37.88 47.97
N VAL A 180 -18.48 -37.37 47.07
CA VAL A 180 -19.94 -37.57 47.10
C VAL A 180 -20.29 -39.06 47.00
N GLN A 181 -19.62 -39.82 46.12
CA GLN A 181 -19.82 -41.27 46.02
C GLN A 181 -19.44 -42.02 47.30
N ARG A 182 -18.34 -41.62 47.96
CA ARG A 182 -17.96 -42.19 49.27
C ARG A 182 -18.98 -41.86 50.35
N MET A 183 -19.44 -40.62 50.42
CA MET A 183 -20.47 -40.19 51.37
C MET A 183 -21.77 -40.95 51.15
N SER A 184 -22.20 -41.13 49.89
CA SER A 184 -23.41 -41.87 49.54
C SER A 184 -23.36 -43.31 50.03
N LYS A 185 -22.21 -43.99 49.84
CA LYS A 185 -21.99 -45.34 50.37
C LYS A 185 -22.06 -45.38 51.91
N GLN A 186 -21.50 -44.38 52.58
CA GLN A 186 -21.45 -44.33 54.04
C GLN A 186 -22.82 -44.03 54.66
N VAL A 187 -23.60 -43.11 54.07
CA VAL A 187 -24.98 -42.82 54.48
C VAL A 187 -25.91 -44.01 54.20
N LYS A 188 -25.76 -44.69 53.06
CA LYS A 188 -26.50 -45.91 52.78
C LYS A 188 -26.23 -46.99 53.84
N GLY A 189 -24.97 -47.18 54.23
CA GLY A 189 -24.61 -48.08 55.33
C GLY A 189 -25.17 -47.67 56.70
N LEU A 190 -25.38 -46.36 56.92
CA LEU A 190 -26.10 -45.84 58.09
C LEU A 190 -27.59 -46.21 58.06
N GLY A 191 -28.23 -46.10 56.88
CA GLY A 191 -29.60 -46.56 56.65
C GLY A 191 -29.77 -48.05 56.95
N ASP A 192 -28.85 -48.89 56.45
CA ASP A 192 -28.83 -50.34 56.70
C ASP A 192 -28.69 -50.66 58.20
N ARG A 193 -27.79 -49.98 58.91
CA ARG A 193 -27.62 -50.13 60.37
C ARG A 193 -28.85 -49.67 61.15
N SER A 194 -29.51 -48.60 60.72
CA SER A 194 -30.75 -48.12 61.34
C SER A 194 -31.90 -49.12 61.16
N LEU A 195 -31.95 -49.85 60.04
CA LEU A 195 -32.87 -50.98 59.84
C LEU A 195 -32.58 -52.13 60.82
N GLU A 196 -31.31 -52.50 61.01
CA GLU A 196 -30.92 -53.52 61.99
C GLU A 196 -31.32 -53.12 63.42
N ILE A 197 -31.08 -51.85 63.81
CA ILE A 197 -31.49 -51.34 65.12
C ILE A 197 -33.01 -51.40 65.28
N SER A 198 -33.78 -51.03 64.25
CA SER A 198 -35.25 -51.12 64.26
C SER A 198 -35.74 -52.54 64.56
N GLN A 199 -35.09 -53.54 63.95
CA GLN A 199 -35.40 -54.96 64.17
C GLN A 199 -35.09 -55.40 65.62
N ILE A 200 -33.95 -54.96 66.17
CA ILE A 200 -33.56 -55.24 67.56
C ILE A 200 -34.55 -54.60 68.53
N VAL A 201 -34.90 -53.32 68.32
CA VAL A 201 -35.85 -52.58 69.16
C VAL A 201 -37.23 -53.22 69.14
N SER A 202 -37.70 -53.70 67.98
CA SER A 202 -38.95 -54.48 67.90
C SER A 202 -38.87 -55.75 68.74
N THR A 203 -37.76 -56.48 68.66
CA THR A 203 -37.54 -57.71 69.44
C THR A 203 -37.53 -57.43 70.95
N ILE A 204 -36.87 -56.36 71.39
CA ILE A 204 -36.85 -55.95 72.81
C ILE A 204 -38.26 -55.58 73.27
N ARG A 205 -39.03 -54.87 72.44
CA ARG A 205 -40.43 -54.53 72.75
C ARG A 205 -41.29 -55.78 72.91
N ASP A 206 -41.10 -56.79 72.06
CA ASP A 206 -41.82 -58.05 72.15
C ASP A 206 -41.45 -58.84 73.41
N ILE A 207 -40.16 -58.84 73.80
CA ILE A 207 -39.68 -59.40 75.08
C ILE A 207 -40.28 -58.65 76.27
N ALA A 208 -40.32 -57.32 76.23
CA ALA A 208 -40.90 -56.49 77.29
C ALA A 208 -42.40 -56.76 77.44
N ASN A 209 -43.14 -56.89 76.33
CA ASN A 209 -44.55 -57.28 76.34
C ASN A 209 -44.77 -58.68 76.92
N GLN A 210 -43.95 -59.66 76.57
CA GLN A 210 -43.99 -61.00 77.16
C GLN A 210 -43.67 -60.97 78.66
N THR A 211 -42.66 -60.19 79.06
CA THR A 211 -42.27 -60.03 80.47
C THR A 211 -43.38 -59.38 81.28
N ASN A 212 -44.08 -58.39 80.70
CA ASN A 212 -45.25 -57.76 81.32
C ASN A 212 -46.38 -58.77 81.54
N LEU A 213 -46.66 -59.62 80.55
CA LEU A 213 -47.65 -60.70 80.65
C LEU A 213 -47.26 -61.75 81.70
N LEU A 214 -46.00 -62.16 81.72
CA LEU A 214 -45.46 -63.10 82.73
C LEU A 214 -45.57 -62.52 84.15
N ALA A 215 -45.22 -61.25 84.33
CA ALA A 215 -45.32 -60.54 85.60
C ALA A 215 -46.77 -60.39 86.06
N LEU A 216 -47.70 -60.13 85.14
CA LEU A 216 -49.13 -60.09 85.43
C LEU A 216 -49.65 -61.45 85.90
N ASN A 217 -49.30 -62.52 85.19
CA ASN A 217 -49.68 -63.89 85.58
C ASN A 217 -49.09 -64.25 86.95
N ALA A 218 -47.84 -63.89 87.22
CA ALA A 218 -47.20 -64.10 88.53
C ALA A 218 -47.86 -63.29 89.65
N ALA A 219 -48.31 -62.05 89.37
CA ALA A 219 -49.03 -61.22 90.33
C ALA A 219 -50.42 -61.80 90.67
N ILE A 220 -51.12 -62.34 89.67
CA ILE A 220 -52.40 -63.05 89.84
C ILE A 220 -52.20 -64.29 90.71
N GLU A 221 -51.20 -65.12 90.42
CA GLU A 221 -50.91 -66.35 91.17
C GLU A 221 -50.48 -66.04 92.62
N ALA A 222 -49.66 -65.01 92.81
CA ALA A 222 -49.25 -64.54 94.14
C ALA A 222 -50.43 -64.00 94.97
N ALA A 223 -51.41 -63.36 94.34
CA ALA A 223 -52.66 -62.96 95.00
C ALA A 223 -53.52 -64.18 95.40
N GLY A 224 -53.52 -65.24 94.57
CA GLY A 224 -54.19 -66.51 94.86
C GLY A 224 -53.61 -67.27 96.05
N ALA A 225 -52.32 -67.11 96.36
CA ALA A 225 -51.63 -67.76 97.48
C ALA A 225 -51.81 -67.06 98.86
N GLY A 226 -52.55 -65.96 98.92
CA GLY A 226 -52.85 -65.25 100.18
C GLY A 226 -51.60 -64.70 100.90
N GLU A 227 -51.51 -64.86 102.23
CA GLU A 227 -50.39 -64.33 103.05
C GLU A 227 -49.01 -64.88 102.64
N ALA A 228 -48.94 -66.11 102.13
CA ALA A 228 -47.68 -66.73 101.69
C ALA A 228 -47.14 -66.09 100.39
N GLY A 229 -48.02 -65.53 99.55
CA GLY A 229 -47.69 -64.91 98.26
C GLY A 229 -47.37 -63.41 98.32
N ALA A 230 -47.59 -62.74 99.46
CA ALA A 230 -47.50 -61.28 99.57
C ALA A 230 -46.13 -60.71 99.14
N ARG A 231 -45.02 -61.36 99.50
CA ARG A 231 -43.67 -60.93 99.07
C ARG A 231 -43.42 -61.18 97.57
N PHE A 232 -44.01 -62.23 97.00
CA PHE A 232 -43.93 -62.52 95.56
C PHE A 232 -44.76 -61.53 94.74
N ALA A 233 -45.93 -61.12 95.22
CA ALA A 233 -46.78 -60.13 94.57
C ALA A 233 -46.08 -58.77 94.39
N VAL A 234 -45.29 -58.33 95.39
CA VAL A 234 -44.49 -57.10 95.30
C VAL A 234 -43.42 -57.21 94.22
N VAL A 235 -42.72 -58.34 94.13
CA VAL A 235 -41.72 -58.57 93.08
C VAL A 235 -42.37 -58.60 91.70
N ALA A 236 -43.51 -59.27 91.56
CA ALA A 236 -44.26 -59.33 90.31
C ALA A 236 -44.70 -57.94 89.82
N ASP A 237 -45.22 -57.06 90.70
CA ASP A 237 -45.58 -55.69 90.30
C ASP A 237 -44.36 -54.83 89.94
N GLN A 238 -43.19 -55.05 90.57
CA GLN A 238 -41.94 -54.39 90.17
C GLN A 238 -41.45 -54.83 88.79
N VAL A 239 -41.52 -56.14 88.49
CA VAL A 239 -41.19 -56.67 87.16
C VAL A 239 -42.15 -56.13 86.11
N ARG A 240 -43.45 -56.04 86.43
CA ARG A 240 -44.49 -55.47 85.57
C ARG A 240 -44.19 -54.01 85.20
N LYS A 241 -43.92 -53.16 86.21
CA LYS A 241 -43.53 -51.75 86.00
C LYS A 241 -42.24 -51.61 85.18
N LEU A 242 -41.25 -52.47 85.42
CA LEU A 242 -40.00 -52.48 84.65
C LEU A 242 -40.26 -52.85 83.18
N ALA A 243 -41.14 -53.81 82.92
CA ALA A 243 -41.54 -54.21 81.58
C ALA A 243 -42.34 -53.11 80.84
N GLU A 244 -43.25 -52.43 81.52
CA GLU A 244 -43.96 -51.25 80.99
C GLU A 244 -42.98 -50.12 80.64
N SER A 245 -42.03 -49.82 81.54
CA SER A 245 -40.98 -48.82 81.31
C SER A 245 -40.08 -49.19 80.12
N SER A 246 -39.71 -50.47 79.98
CA SER A 246 -38.94 -50.97 78.84
C SER A 246 -39.72 -50.87 77.52
N THR A 247 -41.03 -51.12 77.55
CA THR A 247 -41.92 -50.95 76.38
C THR A 247 -42.02 -49.48 75.95
N GLN A 248 -42.08 -48.56 76.91
CA GLN A 248 -42.09 -47.12 76.63
C GLN A 248 -40.75 -46.65 76.05
N ALA A 249 -39.63 -47.05 76.66
CA ALA A 249 -38.30 -46.71 76.16
C ALA A 249 -38.06 -47.26 74.73
N THR A 250 -38.50 -48.49 74.44
CA THR A 250 -38.38 -49.06 73.08
C THR A 250 -39.24 -48.33 72.05
N ARG A 251 -40.40 -47.77 72.43
CA ARG A 251 -41.17 -46.88 71.53
C ARG A 251 -40.41 -45.61 71.21
N GLU A 252 -39.85 -44.94 72.21
CA GLU A 252 -39.07 -43.71 72.00
C GLU A 252 -37.84 -43.95 71.12
N ILE A 253 -37.14 -45.08 71.32
CA ILE A 253 -36.02 -45.47 70.44
C ILE A 253 -36.53 -45.76 69.02
N ALA A 254 -37.67 -46.44 68.86
CA ALA A 254 -38.23 -46.74 67.54
C ALA A 254 -38.58 -45.46 66.77
N ASP A 255 -39.15 -44.45 67.44
CA ASP A 255 -39.47 -43.16 66.84
C ASP A 255 -38.19 -42.41 66.41
N LEU A 256 -37.15 -42.40 67.25
CA LEU A 256 -35.83 -41.83 66.91
C LEU A 256 -35.19 -42.53 65.70
N VAL A 257 -35.22 -43.87 65.66
CA VAL A 257 -34.67 -44.65 64.54
C VAL A 257 -35.43 -44.32 63.25
N LYS A 258 -36.75 -44.11 63.32
CA LYS A 258 -37.57 -43.75 62.16
C LYS A 258 -37.22 -42.36 61.61
N VAL A 259 -36.92 -41.40 62.49
CA VAL A 259 -36.40 -40.09 62.08
C VAL A 259 -35.04 -40.24 61.39
N ILE A 260 -34.10 -41.00 61.98
CA ILE A 260 -32.78 -41.25 61.37
C ILE A 260 -32.92 -41.92 59.99
N GLN A 261 -33.84 -42.87 59.84
CA GLN A 261 -34.13 -43.51 58.54
C GLN A 261 -34.63 -42.50 57.50
N SER A 262 -35.52 -41.58 57.89
CA SER A 262 -35.99 -40.51 56.98
C SER A 262 -34.84 -39.59 56.58
N GLU A 263 -34.06 -39.09 57.55
CA GLU A 263 -32.95 -38.16 57.30
C GLU A 263 -31.85 -38.80 56.44
N THR A 264 -31.57 -40.10 56.65
CA THR A 264 -30.60 -40.84 55.81
C THR A 264 -31.10 -41.03 54.39
N GLN A 265 -32.41 -41.29 54.19
CA GLN A 265 -33.00 -41.37 52.85
C GLN A 265 -32.95 -40.02 52.13
N ASP A 266 -33.30 -38.93 52.81
CA ASP A 266 -33.23 -37.58 52.26
C ASP A 266 -31.79 -37.20 51.88
N ALA A 267 -30.82 -37.56 52.72
CA ALA A 267 -29.40 -37.36 52.43
C ALA A 267 -28.92 -38.15 51.20
N VAL A 268 -29.41 -39.38 50.97
CA VAL A 268 -29.09 -40.16 49.76
C VAL A 268 -29.62 -39.45 48.50
N VAL A 269 -30.87 -38.98 48.53
CA VAL A 269 -31.48 -38.25 47.40
C VAL A 269 -30.70 -36.96 47.11
N ALA A 270 -30.33 -36.21 48.15
CA ALA A 270 -29.49 -35.01 47.99
C ALA A 270 -28.14 -35.34 47.35
N MET A 271 -27.48 -36.44 47.75
CA MET A 271 -26.20 -36.85 47.15
C MET A 271 -26.32 -37.30 45.69
N GLU A 272 -27.44 -37.88 45.28
CA GLU A 272 -27.70 -38.18 43.86
C GLU A 272 -27.82 -36.89 43.04
N HIS A 273 -28.54 -35.90 43.56
CA HIS A 273 -28.65 -34.58 42.92
C HIS A 273 -27.29 -33.87 42.82
N GLU A 274 -26.50 -33.88 43.91
CA GLU A 274 -25.14 -33.32 43.90
C GLU A 274 -24.22 -34.03 42.90
N THR A 275 -24.39 -35.35 42.71
CA THR A 275 -23.64 -36.09 41.70
C THR A 275 -23.94 -35.58 40.29
N GLN A 276 -25.22 -35.35 39.97
CA GLN A 276 -25.62 -34.77 38.68
C GLN A 276 -25.09 -33.35 38.50
N ALA A 277 -25.13 -32.52 39.56
CA ALA A 277 -24.61 -31.16 39.53
C ALA A 277 -23.10 -31.14 39.24
N VAL A 278 -22.32 -32.04 39.85
CA VAL A 278 -20.88 -32.17 39.60
C VAL A 278 -20.59 -32.64 38.18
N GLU A 279 -21.37 -33.59 37.64
CA GLU A 279 -21.21 -34.02 36.23
C GLU A 279 -21.52 -32.88 35.25
N ALA A 280 -22.58 -32.11 35.49
CA ALA A 280 -22.90 -30.93 34.70
C ALA A 280 -21.81 -29.85 34.80
N GLY A 281 -21.26 -29.62 36.00
CA GLY A 281 -20.13 -28.71 36.23
C GLY A 281 -18.87 -29.13 35.46
N SER A 282 -18.52 -30.41 35.50
CA SER A 282 -17.39 -30.97 34.75
C SER A 282 -17.59 -30.83 33.23
N ALA A 283 -18.78 -31.14 32.72
CA ALA A 283 -19.10 -30.97 31.30
C ALA A 283 -19.04 -29.49 30.87
N SER A 284 -19.46 -28.57 31.74
CA SER A 284 -19.35 -27.13 31.46
C SER A 284 -17.90 -26.66 31.42
N ALA A 285 -17.06 -27.12 32.35
CA ALA A 285 -15.63 -26.80 32.35
C ALA A 285 -14.93 -27.29 31.06
N LEU A 286 -15.24 -28.53 30.62
CA LEU A 286 -14.69 -29.07 29.37
C LEU A 286 -15.05 -28.21 28.15
N ARG A 287 -16.32 -27.79 28.03
CA ARG A 287 -16.75 -26.89 26.94
C ARG A 287 -16.01 -25.55 26.97
N THR A 288 -15.75 -24.99 28.16
CA THR A 288 -14.91 -23.79 28.29
C THR A 288 -13.49 -24.03 27.79
N GLY A 289 -12.93 -25.23 28.04
CA GLY A 289 -11.64 -25.64 27.50
C GLY A 289 -11.62 -25.65 25.97
N ASP A 290 -12.67 -26.17 25.32
CA ASP A 290 -12.80 -26.17 23.86
C ASP A 290 -12.84 -24.74 23.29
N VAL A 291 -13.57 -23.83 23.94
CA VAL A 291 -13.62 -22.41 23.55
C VAL A 291 -12.24 -21.75 23.68
N PHE A 292 -11.48 -22.04 24.74
CA PHE A 292 -10.11 -21.57 24.84
C PHE A 292 -9.23 -22.15 23.73
N ALA A 293 -9.37 -23.43 23.37
CA ALA A 293 -8.62 -23.98 22.24
C ALA A 293 -8.91 -23.24 20.92
N GLU A 294 -10.18 -22.90 20.66
CA GLU A 294 -10.57 -22.12 19.48
C GLU A 294 -9.97 -20.70 19.50
N ILE A 295 -10.03 -20.00 20.64
CA ILE A 295 -9.43 -18.67 20.81
C ILE A 295 -7.92 -18.71 20.58
N SER A 296 -7.23 -19.77 21.04
CA SER A 296 -5.80 -19.97 20.85
C SER A 296 -5.43 -20.05 19.35
N ASP A 297 -6.20 -20.80 18.57
CA ASP A 297 -5.99 -20.93 17.12
C ASP A 297 -6.28 -19.62 16.37
N ILE A 298 -7.33 -18.89 16.76
CA ILE A 298 -7.63 -17.56 16.21
C ILE A 298 -6.49 -16.58 16.52
N ALA A 299 -5.96 -16.60 17.75
CA ALA A 299 -4.85 -15.75 18.15
C ALA A 299 -3.56 -16.06 17.37
N LYS A 300 -3.23 -17.33 17.17
CA LYS A 300 -2.07 -17.73 16.35
C LYS A 300 -2.19 -17.21 14.92
N ARG A 301 -3.33 -17.47 14.26
CA ARG A 301 -3.59 -17.00 12.89
C ARG A 301 -3.56 -15.47 12.79
N SER A 302 -4.07 -14.78 13.80
CA SER A 302 -4.02 -13.31 13.86
C SER A 302 -2.58 -12.79 13.98
N SER A 303 -1.74 -13.47 14.77
CA SER A 303 -0.33 -13.13 14.91
C SER A 303 0.45 -13.31 13.60
N GLU A 304 0.21 -14.42 12.89
CA GLU A 304 0.81 -14.70 11.57
C GLU A 304 0.36 -13.68 10.51
N LEU A 305 -0.94 -13.38 10.44
CA LEU A 305 -1.47 -12.39 9.51
C LEU A 305 -0.86 -11.01 9.76
N ALA A 306 -0.74 -10.62 11.03
CA ALA A 306 -0.12 -9.36 11.41
C ALA A 306 1.37 -9.29 11.03
N GLN A 307 2.12 -10.39 11.17
CA GLN A 307 3.51 -10.45 10.70
C GLN A 307 3.61 -10.33 9.17
N ASN A 308 2.70 -10.98 8.43
CA ASN A 308 2.65 -10.86 6.97
C ASN A 308 2.34 -9.43 6.53
N ILE A 309 1.40 -8.75 7.20
CA ILE A 309 1.09 -7.33 6.93
C ILE A 309 2.31 -6.46 7.21
N ALA A 310 3.01 -6.68 8.32
CA ALA A 310 4.22 -5.93 8.65
C ALA A 310 5.33 -6.12 7.59
N GLY A 311 5.52 -7.35 7.11
CA GLY A 311 6.45 -7.68 6.02
C GLY A 311 6.07 -6.96 4.72
N ALA A 312 4.82 -7.10 4.29
CA ALA A 312 4.32 -6.45 3.07
C ALA A 312 4.43 -4.92 3.13
N ALA A 313 4.15 -4.32 4.29
CA ALA A 313 4.30 -2.88 4.50
C ALA A 313 5.78 -2.43 4.42
N SER A 314 6.71 -3.26 4.87
CA SER A 314 8.15 -3.01 4.72
C SER A 314 8.58 -3.05 3.25
N ASP A 315 8.16 -4.07 2.50
CA ASP A 315 8.41 -4.19 1.07
C ASP A 315 7.81 -3.03 0.26
N GLN A 316 6.60 -2.60 0.64
CA GLN A 316 5.95 -1.44 0.04
C GLN A 316 6.72 -0.15 0.33
N THR A 317 7.28 0.00 1.53
CA THR A 317 8.14 1.14 1.89
C THR A 317 9.38 1.19 0.98
N ALA A 318 10.07 0.06 0.82
CA ALA A 318 11.25 -0.03 -0.06
C ALA A 318 10.90 0.25 -1.53
N SER A 319 9.73 -0.19 -1.99
CA SER A 319 9.23 0.09 -3.34
C SER A 319 8.92 1.57 -3.54
N THR A 320 8.34 2.21 -2.53
CA THR A 320 8.03 3.64 -2.52
C THR A 320 9.30 4.49 -2.60
N GLU A 321 10.37 4.08 -1.92
CA GLU A 321 11.69 4.73 -2.03
C GLU A 321 12.28 4.61 -3.45
N LYS A 322 12.09 3.48 -4.14
CA LYS A 322 12.49 3.32 -5.55
C LYS A 322 11.71 4.28 -6.45
N VAL A 323 10.39 4.38 -6.26
CA VAL A 323 9.53 5.32 -7.00
C VAL A 323 9.97 6.77 -6.74
N GLY A 324 10.26 7.13 -5.48
CA GLY A 324 10.76 8.45 -5.13
C GLY A 324 12.07 8.82 -5.84
N ARG A 325 12.99 7.85 -6.01
CA ARG A 325 14.21 8.05 -6.80
C ARG A 325 13.91 8.27 -8.29
N ALA A 326 13.01 7.48 -8.87
CA ALA A 326 12.62 7.64 -10.28
C ALA A 326 11.98 9.02 -10.55
N ILE A 327 11.15 9.53 -9.62
CA ILE A 327 10.56 10.87 -9.73
C ILE A 327 11.64 11.97 -9.66
N LYS A 328 12.65 11.81 -8.79
CA LYS A 328 13.78 12.75 -8.73
C LYS A 328 14.58 12.78 -10.03
N GLU A 329 14.84 11.62 -10.64
CA GLU A 329 15.49 11.53 -11.94
C GLU A 329 14.65 12.20 -13.04
N PHE A 330 13.34 11.94 -13.06
CA PHE A 330 12.41 12.57 -13.99
C PHE A 330 12.34 14.10 -13.83
N THR A 331 12.39 14.60 -12.59
CA THR A 331 12.52 16.04 -12.31
C THR A 331 13.82 16.60 -12.88
N GLY A 332 14.93 15.88 -12.73
CA GLY A 332 16.22 16.25 -13.34
C GLY A 332 16.14 16.32 -14.88
N GLY A 333 15.44 15.38 -15.51
CA GLY A 333 15.18 15.38 -16.95
C GLY A 333 14.34 16.57 -17.42
N ALA A 334 13.33 16.97 -16.64
CA ALA A 334 12.52 18.15 -16.93
C ALA A 334 13.36 19.44 -16.86
N VAL A 335 14.20 19.59 -15.83
CA VAL A 335 15.13 20.73 -15.70
C VAL A 335 16.15 20.77 -16.84
N ALA A 336 16.69 19.60 -17.23
CA ALA A 336 17.61 19.51 -18.37
C ALA A 336 16.92 19.91 -19.69
N THR A 337 15.67 19.49 -19.89
CA THR A 337 14.85 19.87 -21.05
C THR A 337 14.62 21.37 -21.09
N GLN A 338 14.30 22.00 -19.95
CA GLN A 338 14.15 23.45 -19.85
C GLN A 338 15.45 24.17 -20.28
N LYS A 339 16.60 23.75 -19.74
CA LYS A 339 17.91 24.33 -20.10
C LYS A 339 18.24 24.17 -21.60
N GLN A 340 17.95 22.99 -22.17
CA GLN A 340 18.15 22.73 -23.60
C GLN A 340 17.23 23.58 -24.46
N THR A 341 16.00 23.82 -24.00
CA THR A 341 15.02 24.67 -24.67
C THR A 341 15.49 26.13 -24.69
N ASP A 342 16.03 26.62 -23.58
CA ASP A 342 16.58 27.97 -23.49
C ASP A 342 17.77 28.17 -24.45
N SER A 343 18.67 27.19 -24.52
CA SER A 343 19.78 27.19 -25.50
C SER A 343 19.25 27.19 -26.95
N THR A 344 18.27 26.34 -27.23
CA THR A 344 17.61 26.27 -28.54
C THR A 344 16.99 27.61 -28.94
N ARG A 345 16.37 28.32 -27.99
CA ARG A 345 15.79 29.66 -28.20
C ARG A 345 16.85 30.67 -28.64
N LEU A 346 18.04 30.64 -28.05
CA LEU A 346 19.16 31.50 -28.45
C LEU A 346 19.61 31.20 -29.90
N THR A 347 19.75 29.92 -30.24
CA THR A 347 20.09 29.53 -31.62
C THR A 347 19.03 29.98 -32.63
N ILE A 348 17.75 29.89 -32.28
CA ILE A 348 16.64 30.37 -33.12
C ILE A 348 16.70 31.89 -33.31
N GLU A 349 17.04 32.64 -32.27
CA GLU A 349 17.24 34.10 -32.36
C GLU A 349 18.38 34.46 -33.31
N ASP A 350 19.50 33.73 -33.25
CA ASP A 350 20.63 33.95 -34.15
C ASP A 350 20.29 33.58 -35.61
N MET A 351 19.54 32.48 -35.83
CA MET A 351 19.05 32.13 -37.17
C MET A 351 18.12 33.20 -37.75
N ALA A 352 17.24 33.77 -36.93
CA ALA A 352 16.35 34.85 -37.36
C ALA A 352 17.15 36.10 -37.75
N LYS A 353 18.15 36.49 -36.94
CA LYS A 353 19.06 37.61 -37.26
C LYS A 353 19.85 37.38 -38.54
N LEU A 354 20.38 36.17 -38.75
CA LEU A 354 21.10 35.81 -39.97
C LEU A 354 20.21 35.88 -41.21
N ALA A 355 18.98 35.38 -41.12
CA ALA A 355 18.01 35.45 -42.21
C ALA A 355 17.61 36.91 -42.52
N GLU A 356 17.40 37.74 -41.51
CA GLU A 356 17.13 39.17 -41.68
C GLU A 356 18.32 39.90 -42.30
N GLY A 357 19.55 39.59 -41.88
CA GLY A 357 20.78 40.10 -42.46
C GLY A 357 20.92 39.74 -43.94
N LEU A 358 20.70 38.47 -44.31
CA LEU A 358 20.70 38.01 -45.70
C LEU A 358 19.65 38.74 -46.53
N ASN A 359 18.44 38.90 -46.00
CA ASN A 359 17.37 39.60 -46.69
C ASN A 359 17.72 41.09 -46.93
N SER A 360 18.30 41.75 -45.92
CA SER A 360 18.80 43.13 -46.03
C SER A 360 19.91 43.27 -47.07
N SER A 361 20.87 42.34 -47.10
CA SER A 361 21.94 42.32 -48.12
C SER A 361 21.40 42.11 -49.54
N VAL A 362 20.40 41.24 -49.72
CA VAL A 362 19.77 41.03 -51.03
C VAL A 362 18.89 42.22 -51.43
N ALA A 363 18.23 42.89 -50.48
CA ALA A 363 17.37 44.05 -50.74
C ALA A 363 18.11 45.28 -51.28
N GLN A 364 19.45 45.34 -51.14
CA GLN A 364 20.28 46.37 -51.77
C GLN A 364 20.30 46.25 -53.31
N PHE A 365 19.96 45.09 -53.85
CA PHE A 365 19.89 44.85 -55.28
C PHE A 365 18.45 45.04 -55.80
N LYS A 366 18.27 45.88 -56.82
CA LYS A 366 17.01 45.99 -57.56
C LYS A 366 16.89 44.82 -58.54
N LEU A 367 16.00 43.91 -58.22
CA LEU A 367 15.68 42.73 -59.03
C LEU A 367 14.50 43.02 -59.97
N VAL A 368 14.44 42.32 -61.10
CA VAL A 368 13.32 42.35 -62.06
C VAL A 368 12.11 41.62 -61.51
#